data_AF-A0A514XLY7-F1
#
_entry.id   AF-A0A514XLY7-F1
#
_cell.length_a   1.000
_cell.length_b   1.000
_cell.length_c   1.000
_cell.angle_alpha   90.00
_cell.angle_beta   90.00
_cell.angle_gamma   90.00
#
_symmetry.space_group_name_H-M   'P 1'
#
loop_
_entity.id
_entity.type
_entity.pdbx_description
1 polymer ?
#
loop_
_entity_poly.entity_id
_entity_poly.type
_entity_poly.pdbx_seq_one_letter_code
_entity_poly.pdbx_strand_id
1 'polypeptide(L)'
;MITAFAGGALLFFIPAYYFISQNYELFKTLAYDTQPRLVEHLEREMVWLRVFLGASIIAITAVTLFLSIRMTKNLLAPLIRMEKHMHQLMLGQWHIDDYVIPEEDDFRDLSMTYDYFYRALKANTETELKLLEKLSIDPQNREAYAAWKHLLAEKRARLGFKEEFISNEVPTSLVELNSRRKVS
;
A
#
# COMPACT_ATOMS: atom_id res chain seq x y z
N MET A 1 -9.64 -14.25 -8.04
CA MET A 1 -9.75 -13.86 -9.46
C MET A 1 -9.24 -14.95 -10.41
N ILE A 2 -7.97 -15.37 -10.30
CA ILE A 2 -7.40 -16.42 -11.18
C ILE A 2 -8.20 -17.73 -11.14
N THR A 3 -8.63 -18.16 -9.95
CA THR A 3 -9.44 -19.38 -9.77
C THR A 3 -10.83 -19.28 -10.41
N ALA A 4 -11.46 -18.11 -10.37
CA ALA A 4 -12.77 -17.87 -10.99
C ALA A 4 -12.66 -17.82 -12.52
N PHE A 5 -11.60 -17.18 -13.04
CA PHE A 5 -11.31 -17.16 -14.47
C PHE A 5 -10.95 -18.55 -15.01
N ALA A 6 -10.10 -19.29 -14.30
CA ALA A 6 -9.76 -20.66 -14.65
C ALA A 6 -11.00 -21.58 -14.60
N GLY A 7 -11.83 -21.45 -13.57
CA GLY A 7 -13.08 -22.20 -13.45
C GLY A 7 -14.07 -21.90 -14.57
N GLY A 8 -14.29 -20.62 -14.90
CA GLY A 8 -15.15 -20.20 -16.00
C GLY A 8 -14.64 -20.62 -17.38
N ALA A 9 -13.33 -20.51 -17.61
CA ALA A 9 -12.69 -20.98 -18.83
C ALA A 9 -12.85 -22.50 -18.97
N LEU A 10 -12.59 -23.28 -17.92
CA LEU A 10 -12.77 -24.73 -17.96
C LEU A 10 -14.22 -25.14 -18.20
N LEU A 11 -15.18 -24.47 -17.55
CA LEU A 11 -16.61 -24.72 -17.75
C LEU A 11 -17.09 -24.40 -19.17
N PHE A 12 -16.42 -23.50 -19.88
CA PHE A 12 -16.76 -23.17 -21.27
C PHE A 12 -16.01 -24.05 -22.28
N PHE A 13 -14.70 -24.22 -22.10
CA PHE A 13 -13.85 -24.92 -23.06
C PHE A 13 -14.05 -26.43 -23.06
N ILE A 14 -14.36 -27.05 -21.91
CA ILE A 14 -14.59 -28.50 -21.83
C ILE A 14 -15.85 -28.91 -22.63
N PRO A 15 -17.04 -28.31 -22.41
CA PRO A 15 -18.20 -28.59 -23.24
C PRO A 15 -17.99 -28.20 -24.70
N ALA A 16 -17.37 -27.05 -24.99
CA ALA A 16 -17.11 -26.63 -26.36
C ALA A 16 -16.26 -27.64 -27.13
N TYR A 17 -15.19 -28.16 -26.51
CA TYR A 17 -14.36 -29.21 -27.10
C TYR A 17 -15.15 -30.50 -27.33
N TYR A 18 -15.96 -30.90 -26.35
CA TYR A 18 -16.82 -32.08 -26.46
C TYR A 18 -17.83 -31.95 -27.62
N PHE A 19 -18.54 -30.83 -27.72
CA PHE A 19 -19.50 -30.56 -28.80
C PHE A 19 -18.83 -30.52 -30.18
N ILE A 20 -17.67 -29.87 -30.30
CA ILE A 20 -16.92 -29.85 -31.56
C ILE A 20 -16.55 -31.28 -31.98
N SER A 21 -16.03 -32.10 -31.05
CA SER A 21 -15.63 -33.46 -31.37
C SER A 21 -16.82 -34.33 -31.78
N GLN A 22 -17.92 -34.28 -31.03
CA GLN A 22 -19.13 -35.06 -31.31
C GLN A 22 -19.79 -34.66 -32.63
N ASN A 23 -19.93 -33.36 -32.89
CA ASN A 23 -20.54 -32.88 -34.13
C ASN A 23 -19.69 -33.26 -35.35
N TYR A 24 -18.36 -33.14 -35.27
CA TYR A 24 -17.48 -33.50 -36.39
C TYR A 24 -17.43 -35.01 -36.66
N GLU A 25 -17.52 -35.86 -35.64
CA GLU A 25 -17.67 -37.31 -35.86
C GLU A 25 -18.97 -37.61 -36.63
N LEU A 26 -20.08 -36.99 -36.22
CA LEU A 26 -21.37 -37.16 -36.86
C LEU A 26 -21.35 -36.68 -38.33
N PHE A 27 -20.72 -35.52 -38.60
CA PHE A 27 -20.55 -35.02 -39.96
C PHE A 27 -19.64 -35.90 -40.83
N LYS A 28 -18.58 -36.48 -40.25
CA LYS A 28 -17.75 -37.45 -40.98
C LYS A 28 -18.55 -38.67 -41.39
N THR A 29 -19.30 -39.28 -40.47
CA THR A 29 -20.12 -40.47 -40.76
C THR A 29 -21.13 -40.17 -41.87
N LEU A 30 -21.80 -39.02 -41.82
CA LEU A 30 -22.76 -38.61 -42.85
C LEU A 30 -22.09 -38.33 -44.21
N ALA A 31 -20.88 -37.77 -44.20
CA ALA A 31 -20.13 -37.45 -45.41
C ALA A 31 -19.60 -38.71 -46.11
N TYR A 32 -19.25 -39.77 -45.36
CA TYR A 32 -18.89 -41.06 -45.95
C TYR A 32 -20.04 -41.64 -46.79
N ASP A 33 -21.28 -41.48 -46.35
CA ASP A 33 -22.46 -42.02 -47.03
C ASP A 33 -22.92 -41.17 -48.23
N THR A 34 -22.71 -39.84 -48.19
CA THR A 34 -23.28 -38.91 -49.18
C THR A 34 -22.26 -38.36 -50.18
N GLN A 35 -21.12 -37.86 -49.69
CA GLN A 35 -20.07 -37.27 -50.52
C GLN A 35 -18.68 -37.51 -49.88
N PRO A 36 -18.01 -38.63 -50.21
CA PRO A 36 -16.76 -39.02 -49.54
C PRO A 36 -15.61 -38.03 -49.76
N ARG A 37 -15.67 -37.18 -50.81
CA ARG A 37 -14.69 -36.11 -51.04
C ARG A 37 -14.70 -35.02 -49.95
N LEU A 38 -15.81 -34.88 -49.22
CA LEU A 38 -15.94 -33.86 -48.17
C LEU A 38 -15.22 -34.24 -46.86
N VAL A 39 -14.94 -35.53 -46.67
CA VAL A 39 -14.31 -36.06 -45.44
C VAL A 39 -12.94 -35.44 -45.21
N GLU A 40 -12.13 -35.31 -46.27
CA GLU A 40 -10.77 -34.76 -46.17
C GLU A 40 -10.78 -33.27 -45.77
N HIS A 41 -11.80 -32.51 -46.22
CA HIS A 41 -12.00 -31.13 -45.81
C HIS A 41 -12.42 -31.02 -44.34
N LEU A 42 -13.36 -31.87 -43.90
CA LEU A 42 -13.82 -31.92 -42.50
C LEU A 42 -12.68 -32.30 -41.54
N GLU A 43 -11.78 -33.19 -41.94
CA GLU A 43 -10.61 -33.55 -41.14
C GLU A 43 -9.65 -32.40 -40.95
N ARG A 44 -9.36 -31.68 -42.04
CA ARG A 44 -8.49 -30.52 -42.00
C ARG A 44 -9.08 -29.40 -41.15
N GLU A 45 -10.39 -29.15 -41.28
CA GLU A 45 -11.09 -28.14 -40.49
C GLU A 45 -11.09 -28.48 -39.00
N MET A 46 -11.31 -29.75 -38.63
CA MET A 46 -11.23 -30.23 -37.25
C MET A 46 -9.83 -29.99 -36.63
N VAL A 47 -8.75 -30.24 -37.39
CA VAL A 47 -7.38 -29.96 -36.92
C VAL A 47 -7.18 -28.47 -36.70
N TRP A 48 -7.60 -27.62 -37.64
CA TRP A 48 -7.53 -26.17 -37.49
C TRP A 48 -8.34 -25.65 -36.30
N LEU A 49 -9.53 -26.18 -36.08
CA LEU A 49 -10.37 -25.86 -34.92
C LEU A 49 -9.68 -26.22 -33.60
N ARG A 50 -9.05 -27.41 -33.51
CA ARG A 50 -8.30 -27.82 -32.32
C ARG A 50 -7.09 -26.92 -32.06
N VAL A 51 -6.34 -26.59 -33.10
CA VAL A 51 -5.20 -25.66 -33.02
C VAL A 51 -5.66 -24.28 -32.57
N PHE A 52 -6.74 -23.76 -33.16
CA PHE A 52 -7.32 -22.47 -32.82
C PHE A 52 -7.81 -22.44 -31.36
N LEU A 53 -8.48 -23.49 -30.90
CA LEU A 53 -8.98 -23.60 -29.54
C LEU A 53 -7.83 -23.67 -28.52
N GLY A 54 -6.78 -24.43 -28.83
CA GLY A 54 -5.54 -24.46 -28.03
C GLY A 54 -4.85 -23.10 -27.95
N ALA A 55 -4.67 -22.43 -29.09
CA ALA A 55 -4.08 -21.09 -29.15
C ALA A 55 -4.90 -20.06 -28.35
N SER A 56 -6.24 -20.15 -28.42
CA SER A 56 -7.16 -19.27 -27.70
C SER A 56 -7.03 -19.42 -26.18
N ILE A 57 -6.88 -20.65 -25.68
CA ILE A 57 -6.65 -20.90 -24.25
C ILE A 57 -5.34 -20.26 -23.78
N ILE A 58 -4.26 -20.41 -24.56
CA ILE A 58 -2.96 -19.81 -24.24
C ILE A 58 -3.07 -18.28 -24.24
N ALA A 59 -3.70 -17.69 -25.25
CA ALA A 59 -3.88 -16.25 -25.35
C ALA A 59 -4.69 -15.68 -24.18
N ILE A 60 -5.83 -16.30 -23.84
CA ILE A 60 -6.67 -15.87 -22.70
C ILE A 60 -5.89 -15.99 -21.39
N THR A 61 -5.15 -17.08 -21.20
CA THR A 61 -4.34 -17.29 -20.00
C THR A 61 -3.27 -16.22 -19.87
N ALA A 62 -2.55 -15.91 -20.95
CA ALA A 62 -1.51 -14.89 -20.98
C ALA A 62 -2.07 -13.49 -20.67
N VAL A 63 -3.18 -13.11 -21.32
CA VAL A 63 -3.85 -11.81 -21.11
C VAL A 63 -4.36 -11.70 -19.68
N THR A 64 -4.99 -12.74 -19.15
CA THR A 64 -5.51 -12.77 -17.78
C THR A 64 -4.40 -12.64 -16.75
N LEU A 65 -3.28 -13.35 -16.94
CA LEU A 65 -2.13 -13.25 -16.05
C LEU A 65 -1.51 -11.84 -16.10
N PHE A 66 -1.33 -11.29 -17.30
CA PHE A 66 -0.81 -9.94 -17.49
C PHE A 66 -1.67 -8.88 -16.79
N LEU A 67 -2.99 -8.92 -17.00
CA LEU A 67 -3.94 -8.01 -16.36
C LEU A 67 -3.96 -8.19 -14.85
N SER A 68 -3.94 -9.42 -14.35
CA SER A 68 -3.92 -9.70 -12.90
C SER A 68 -2.68 -9.12 -12.24
N ILE A 69 -1.50 -9.30 -12.83
CA ILE A 69 -0.25 -8.73 -12.33
C ILE A 69 -0.31 -7.20 -12.36
N ARG A 70 -0.76 -6.61 -13.47
CA ARG A 70 -0.85 -5.16 -13.63
C ARG A 70 -1.81 -4.55 -12.60
N MET A 71 -3.02 -5.10 -12.46
CA MET A 71 -3.99 -4.67 -11.45
C MET A 71 -3.45 -4.83 -10.04
N THR A 72 -2.80 -5.96 -9.73
CA THR A 72 -2.25 -6.18 -8.38
C THR A 72 -1.16 -5.16 -8.07
N LYS A 73 -0.28 -4.85 -9.02
CA LYS A 73 0.76 -3.84 -8.82
C LYS A 73 0.16 -2.44 -8.63
N ASN A 74 -0.80 -2.05 -9.46
CA ASN A 74 -1.40 -0.72 -9.38
C ASN A 74 -2.31 -0.56 -8.15
N LEU A 75 -3.03 -1.60 -7.74
CA LEU A 75 -3.94 -1.53 -6.59
C LEU A 75 -3.24 -1.73 -5.24
N LEU A 76 -2.33 -2.70 -5.14
CA LEU A 76 -1.76 -3.09 -3.86
C LEU A 76 -0.55 -2.24 -3.47
N ALA A 77 0.23 -1.76 -4.44
CA ALA A 77 1.43 -0.96 -4.16
C ALA A 77 1.14 0.35 -3.41
N PRO A 78 0.15 1.19 -3.80
CA PRO A 78 -0.15 2.41 -3.06
C PRO A 78 -0.61 2.10 -1.64
N LEU A 79 -1.48 1.10 -1.45
CA LEU A 79 -1.96 0.67 -0.13
C LEU A 79 -0.81 0.26 0.80
N ILE A 80 0.13 -0.56 0.33
CA ILE A 80 1.29 -0.99 1.13
C ILE A 80 2.16 0.21 1.51
N ARG A 81 2.34 1.18 0.60
CA ARG A 81 3.10 2.40 0.91
C ARG A 81 2.39 3.27 1.95
N MET A 82 1.06 3.42 1.87
CA MET A 82 0.25 4.13 2.87
C MET A 82 0.35 3.45 4.24
N GLU A 83 0.21 2.13 4.28
CA GLU A 83 0.32 1.34 5.50
C GLU A 83 1.68 1.52 6.16
N LYS A 84 2.76 1.42 5.37
CA LYS A 84 4.13 1.63 5.87
C LYS A 84 4.31 3.05 6.43
N HIS A 85 3.83 4.06 5.72
CA HIS A 85 3.92 5.45 6.17
C HIS A 85 3.12 5.65 7.48
N MET A 86 1.90 5.12 7.56
CA MET A 86 1.08 5.14 8.76
C MET A 86 1.75 4.42 9.94
N HIS A 87 2.39 3.27 9.69
CA HIS A 87 3.13 2.54 10.73
C HIS A 87 4.28 3.36 11.29
N GLN A 88 5.02 4.05 10.43
CA GLN A 88 6.12 4.92 10.87
C GLN A 88 5.61 6.13 11.69
N LEU A 89 4.47 6.71 11.30
CA LEU A 89 3.80 7.76 12.08
C LEU A 89 3.36 7.25 13.45
N MET A 90 2.81 6.03 13.53
CA MET A 90 2.44 5.40 14.81
C MET A 90 3.65 5.17 15.72
N LEU A 91 4.82 4.87 15.15
CA LEU A 91 6.08 4.76 15.89
C LEU A 91 6.65 6.12 16.31
N GLY A 92 5.96 7.23 16.00
CA GLY A 92 6.37 8.57 16.39
C GLY A 92 7.40 9.21 15.47
N GLN A 93 7.57 8.70 14.25
CA GLN A 93 8.48 9.29 13.26
C GLN A 93 7.72 10.27 12.37
N TRP A 94 7.52 11.50 12.84
CA TRP A 94 6.78 12.55 12.10
C TRP A 94 7.66 13.40 11.16
N HIS A 95 8.95 13.08 11.07
CA HIS A 95 9.93 13.76 10.21
C HIS A 95 10.14 13.07 8.86
N ILE A 96 9.18 12.28 8.41
CA ILE A 96 9.25 11.54 7.16
C ILE A 96 8.71 12.43 6.04
N ASP A 97 9.29 12.33 4.85
CA ASP A 97 8.82 13.07 3.67
C ASP A 97 7.33 12.84 3.45
N ASP A 98 6.63 13.92 3.06
CA ASP A 98 5.19 13.88 2.84
C ASP A 98 4.83 12.77 1.85
N TYR A 99 3.75 12.05 2.16
CA TYR A 99 3.29 10.95 1.33
C TYR A 99 2.66 11.49 0.04
N VAL A 100 3.41 11.41 -1.07
CA VAL A 100 2.94 11.82 -2.40
C VAL A 100 2.64 10.58 -3.24
N ILE A 101 1.36 10.37 -3.59
CA ILE A 101 0.97 9.44 -4.66
C ILE A 101 0.99 10.19 -5.99
N PRO A 102 1.49 9.58 -7.09
CA PRO A 102 1.35 10.14 -8.44
C PRO A 102 -0.11 10.50 -8.78
N GLU A 103 -0.33 11.62 -9.46
CA GLU A 103 -1.68 12.13 -9.79
C GLU A 103 -2.50 11.24 -10.72
N GLU A 104 -1.85 10.29 -11.41
CA GLU A 104 -2.47 9.37 -12.38
C GLU A 104 -3.05 8.10 -11.75
N ASP A 105 -2.95 7.92 -10.43
CA ASP A 105 -3.34 6.68 -9.76
C ASP A 105 -4.83 6.68 -9.36
N ASP A 106 -5.47 5.51 -9.44
CA ASP A 106 -6.91 5.31 -9.16
C ASP A 106 -7.27 5.63 -7.68
N PHE A 107 -6.26 5.85 -6.82
CA PHE A 107 -6.39 6.09 -5.38
C PHE A 107 -6.31 7.55 -4.97
N ARG A 108 -6.48 8.49 -5.90
CA ARG A 108 -6.38 9.93 -5.60
C ARG A 108 -7.27 10.38 -4.44
N ASP A 109 -8.51 9.92 -4.37
CA ASP A 109 -9.43 10.30 -3.28
C ASP A 109 -8.96 9.74 -1.93
N LEU A 110 -8.43 8.52 -1.94
CA LEU A 110 -7.88 7.88 -0.75
C LEU A 110 -6.61 8.60 -0.28
N SER A 111 -5.73 9.01 -1.21
CA SER A 111 -4.52 9.74 -0.88
C SER A 111 -4.82 11.13 -0.32
N MET A 112 -5.79 11.85 -0.90
CA MET A 112 -6.25 13.13 -0.37
C MET A 112 -6.82 12.97 1.04
N THR A 113 -7.69 11.99 1.26
CA THR A 113 -8.26 11.70 2.58
C THR A 113 -7.17 11.41 3.62
N TYR A 114 -6.15 10.64 3.21
CA TYR A 114 -5.02 10.33 4.06
C TYR A 114 -4.14 11.54 4.38
N ASP A 115 -3.84 12.39 3.40
CA ASP A 115 -3.09 13.64 3.63
C ASP A 115 -3.83 14.56 4.61
N TYR A 116 -5.15 14.72 4.45
CA TYR A 116 -5.96 15.47 5.41
C TYR A 116 -5.90 14.87 6.81
N PHE A 117 -6.02 13.55 6.94
CA PHE A 117 -5.93 12.87 8.22
C PHE A 117 -4.57 13.04 8.89
N TYR A 118 -3.48 12.90 8.12
CA TYR A 118 -2.11 13.14 8.58
C TYR A 118 -1.92 14.58 9.08
N ARG A 119 -2.33 15.58 8.30
CA ARG A 119 -2.26 17.00 8.69
C ARG A 119 -3.08 17.28 9.95
N ALA A 120 -4.26 16.70 10.06
CA ALA A 120 -5.12 16.85 11.23
C ALA A 120 -4.46 16.26 12.50
N LEU A 121 -3.88 15.06 12.40
CA LEU A 121 -3.17 14.44 13.52
C LEU A 121 -1.93 15.24 13.96
N LYS A 122 -1.17 15.74 12.99
CA LYS A 122 0.00 16.60 13.25
C LYS A 122 -0.42 17.88 13.97
N ALA A 123 -1.42 18.59 13.44
CA ALA A 123 -1.95 19.81 14.03
C ALA A 123 -2.53 19.58 15.43
N ASN A 124 -3.20 18.45 15.66
CA ASN A 124 -3.70 18.09 17.00
C ASN A 124 -2.54 17.86 17.97
N THR A 125 -1.51 17.12 17.56
CA THR A 125 -0.32 16.86 18.39
C THR A 125 0.44 18.15 18.73
N GLU A 126 0.56 19.08 17.77
CA GLU A 126 1.14 20.42 18.01
C GLU A 126 0.29 21.26 18.97
N THR A 127 -1.04 21.14 18.90
CA THR A 127 -1.95 21.84 19.79
C THR A 127 -1.86 21.29 21.22
N GLU A 128 -1.83 19.96 21.38
CA GLU A 128 -1.56 19.31 22.66
C GLU A 128 -0.22 19.76 23.25
N LEU A 129 0.84 19.85 22.43
CA LEU A 129 2.14 20.35 22.86
C LEU A 129 2.04 21.79 23.41
N LYS A 130 1.38 22.68 22.67
CA LYS A 130 1.17 24.09 23.08
C LYS A 130 0.37 24.19 24.39
N LEU A 131 -0.57 23.29 24.62
CA LEU A 131 -1.32 23.23 25.89
C LEU A 131 -0.45 22.72 27.04
N LEU A 132 0.38 21.69 26.81
CA LEU A 132 1.36 21.19 27.76
C LEU A 132 2.41 22.23 28.13
N GLU A 133 2.87 23.05 27.17
CA GLU A 133 3.82 24.14 27.43
C GLU A 133 3.21 25.27 28.27
N LYS A 134 1.89 25.50 28.16
CA LYS A 134 1.17 26.53 28.92
C LYS A 134 0.78 26.08 30.33
N LEU A 135 0.84 24.79 30.63
CA LEU A 135 0.54 24.25 31.95
C LEU A 135 1.66 24.66 32.93
N SER A 136 1.35 25.58 33.84
CA SER A 136 2.22 25.91 34.98
C SER A 136 2.06 24.85 36.08
N ILE A 137 3.01 23.94 36.21
CA ILE A 137 3.03 22.95 37.29
C ILE A 137 3.83 23.49 38.47
N ASP A 138 3.30 23.29 39.67
CA ASP A 138 3.98 23.66 40.91
C ASP A 138 5.32 22.90 41.04
N PRO A 139 6.47 23.60 41.06
CA PRO A 139 7.79 22.99 41.19
C PRO A 139 8.01 22.19 42.47
N GLN A 140 7.15 22.37 43.48
CA GLN A 140 7.25 21.64 44.74
C GLN A 140 6.81 20.17 44.61
N ASN A 141 5.95 19.85 43.64
CA ASN A 141 5.55 18.47 43.36
C ASN A 141 6.52 17.84 42.35
N ARG A 142 7.60 17.25 42.87
CA ARG A 142 8.67 16.63 42.07
C ARG A 142 8.18 15.55 41.10
N GLU A 143 7.18 14.77 41.50
CA GLU A 143 6.63 13.69 40.66
C GLU A 143 5.83 14.27 39.48
N ALA A 144 4.95 15.24 39.74
CA ALA A 144 4.16 15.90 38.70
C ALA A 144 5.06 16.68 37.71
N TYR A 145 6.09 17.35 38.21
CA TYR A 145 7.05 18.08 37.38
C TYR A 145 7.90 17.14 36.52
N ALA A 146 8.35 16.01 37.06
CA ALA A 146 9.10 15.00 36.31
C ALA A 146 8.24 14.34 35.22
N ALA A 147 6.99 13.97 35.55
CA ALA A 147 6.04 13.40 34.60
C ALA A 147 5.72 14.37 33.45
N TRP A 148 5.51 15.66 33.76
CA TRP A 148 5.29 16.69 32.75
C TRP A 148 6.50 16.88 31.84
N LYS A 149 7.70 16.97 32.42
CA LYS A 149 8.93 17.09 31.64
C LYS A 149 9.13 15.89 30.71
N HIS A 150 8.83 14.67 31.19
CA HIS A 150 8.86 13.46 30.38
C HIS A 150 7.84 13.52 29.24
N LEU A 151 6.58 13.90 29.51
CA LEU A 151 5.54 14.03 28.49
C LEU A 151 5.88 15.09 27.43
N LEU A 152 6.50 16.19 27.85
CA LEU A 152 6.92 17.28 26.96
C LEU A 152 8.08 16.82 26.06
N ALA A 153 9.08 16.15 26.62
CA ALA A 153 10.18 15.55 25.86
C ALA A 153 9.67 14.49 24.87
N GLU A 154 8.76 13.62 25.28
CA GLU A 154 8.19 12.57 24.43
C GLU A 154 7.39 13.16 23.26
N LYS A 155 6.55 14.16 23.50
CA LYS A 155 5.76 14.83 22.46
C LYS A 155 6.63 15.65 21.51
N ARG A 156 7.68 16.32 22.00
CA ARG A 156 8.67 17.02 21.16
C ARG A 156 9.50 16.06 20.30
N ALA A 157 9.94 14.95 20.88
CA ALA A 157 10.68 13.91 20.17
C ALA A 157 9.84 13.30 19.03
N ARG A 158 8.54 13.07 19.27
CA ARG A 158 7.61 12.60 18.23
C ARG A 158 7.51 13.59 17.06
N LEU A 159 7.37 14.88 17.34
CA LEU A 159 7.29 15.92 16.29
C LEU A 159 8.64 16.21 15.61
N GLY A 160 9.73 15.56 16.02
CA GLY A 160 11.06 15.76 15.43
C GLY A 160 11.73 17.06 15.86
N PHE A 161 11.22 17.75 16.88
CA PHE A 161 11.95 18.84 17.52
C PHE A 161 13.15 18.23 18.25
N LYS A 162 14.35 18.36 17.65
CA LYS A 162 15.60 18.09 18.39
C LYS A 162 15.59 18.98 19.62
N GLU A 163 15.78 18.40 20.79
CA GLU A 163 16.04 19.14 22.02
C GLU A 163 17.30 19.98 21.78
N GLU A 164 17.13 21.24 21.34
CA GLU A 164 18.01 22.30 21.77
C GLU A 164 17.84 22.33 23.29
N PHE A 165 18.76 21.66 23.98
CA PHE A 165 18.95 21.82 25.40
C PHE A 165 18.90 23.31 25.68
N ILE A 166 17.82 23.78 26.29
CA ILE A 166 17.85 24.99 27.09
C ILE A 166 18.73 24.61 28.28
N SER A 167 20.04 24.58 28.05
CA SER A 167 21.03 24.80 29.06
C SER A 167 20.71 26.20 29.54
N ASN A 168 19.91 26.28 30.61
CA ASN A 168 19.92 27.44 31.47
C ASN A 168 21.38 27.59 31.89
N GLU A 169 22.12 28.40 31.13
CA GLU A 169 23.34 29.01 31.62
C GLU A 169 22.95 29.65 32.94
N VAL A 170 23.28 28.97 34.03
CA VAL A 170 23.40 29.59 35.33
C VAL A 170 24.32 30.77 35.07
N PRO A 171 23.86 32.04 35.19
CA PRO A 171 24.70 33.17 34.87
C PRO A 171 25.93 33.08 35.75
N THR A 172 27.08 32.91 35.12
CA THR A 172 28.43 32.77 35.69
C THR A 172 28.87 34.08 36.36
N SER A 173 27.99 34.74 37.11
CA SER A 173 28.23 36.00 37.83
C SER A 173 28.38 35.79 39.34
N LEU A 174 28.13 34.59 39.87
CA LEU A 174 28.30 34.29 41.30
C LEU A 174 29.62 33.59 41.64
N VAL A 175 30.42 33.18 40.65
CA VAL A 175 31.74 32.56 40.89
C VAL A 175 32.87 33.60 40.98
N GLU A 176 32.74 34.75 40.32
CA GLU A 176 33.76 35.82 40.37
C GLU A 176 33.75 36.66 41.65
N LEU A 177 32.63 36.70 42.40
CA LEU A 177 32.54 37.48 43.64
C LEU A 177 33.17 36.78 44.86
N ASN A 178 33.44 35.48 44.77
CA ASN A 178 34.01 34.71 45.89
C ASN A 178 35.53 34.52 45.80
N SER A 179 36.14 34.74 44.64
CA SER A 179 37.60 34.67 44.47
C SER A 179 38.34 35.93 44.92
N ARG A 180 37.65 37.08 45.07
CA ARG A 180 38.23 38.34 45.59
C ARG A 180 38.19 38.52 47.11
N ARG A 181 37.53 37.65 47.88
CA ARG A 181 37.44 37.78 49.35
C ARG A 181 38.42 36.91 50.14
N LYS A 182 39.31 36.16 49.49
CA LYS A 182 40.29 35.27 50.16
C LYS A 182 41.76 35.65 49.95
N VAL A 183 42.04 36.91 49.65
CA VAL A 183 43.42 37.43 49.73
C VAL A 183 43.39 38.78 50.45
N SER A 184 43.48 38.72 51.79
CA SER A 184 44.13 39.71 52.63
C SER A 184 44.47 39.08 53.98
#